data_AF-G3SB24-F1
#
_entry.id   AF-G3SB24-F1
#
_cell.length_a   1.000
_cell.length_b   1.000
_cell.length_c   1.000
_cell.angle_alpha   90.00
_cell.angle_beta   90.00
_cell.angle_gamma   90.00
#
_symmetry.space_group_name_H-M   'P 1'
#
loop_
_entity.id
_entity.type
_entity.pdbx_description
1 polymer ?
#
loop_
_entity_poly.entity_id
_entity_poly.type
_entity_poly.pdbx_seq_one_letter_code
_entity_poly.pdbx_strand_id
1 'polypeptide(L)'
;MAVQSKAFCAGGLAPGWNLLVQGHADSGEDRFETNFLIEVSWDAEHFHVYAPEHKVLQFPRHQRPLGAITRVRVLSDHCLAQVELAKRGLSWGDRGY
;
A
#
# COMPACT_ATOMS: atom_id res chain seq x y z
N MET A 1 -5.08 -15.06 13.36
CA MET A 1 -3.92 -15.57 12.60
C MET A 1 -3.36 -14.40 11.81
N ALA A 2 -2.11 -14.01 12.03
CA ALA A 2 -1.53 -12.88 11.30
C ALA A 2 -1.28 -13.28 9.83
N VAL A 3 -1.86 -12.54 8.88
CA VAL A 3 -1.59 -12.74 7.46
C VAL A 3 -0.28 -12.05 7.08
N GLN A 4 0.55 -12.77 6.33
CA GLN A 4 1.85 -12.33 5.85
C GLN A 4 1.83 -12.36 4.32
N SER A 5 1.88 -11.20 3.68
CA SER A 5 2.05 -11.11 2.23
C SER A 5 3.42 -10.53 1.88
N LYS A 6 4.09 -11.10 0.89
CA LYS A 6 5.40 -10.68 0.42
C LYS A 6 5.38 -10.56 -1.09
N ALA A 7 5.74 -9.38 -1.58
CA ALA A 7 6.00 -9.14 -2.99
C ALA A 7 7.50 -8.93 -3.22
N PHE A 8 7.98 -9.41 -4.37
CA PHE A 8 9.36 -9.27 -4.80
C PHE A 8 9.41 -8.68 -6.21
N CYS A 9 10.21 -7.63 -6.37
CA CYS A 9 10.48 -6.98 -7.64
C CYS A 9 11.96 -7.15 -7.95
N ALA A 10 12.28 -8.00 -8.93
CA ALA A 10 13.66 -8.29 -9.33
C ALA A 10 14.42 -7.05 -9.82
N GLY A 11 13.71 -6.08 -10.43
CA GLY A 11 14.27 -4.80 -10.89
C GLY A 11 14.12 -3.65 -9.88
N GLY A 12 13.62 -3.93 -8.68
CA GLY A 12 13.29 -2.91 -7.69
C GLY A 12 12.01 -2.13 -7.98
N LEU A 13 11.59 -1.31 -7.01
CA LEU A 13 10.47 -0.40 -7.17
C LEU A 13 10.82 0.70 -8.17
N ALA A 14 9.86 1.08 -9.00
CA ALA A 14 9.99 2.21 -9.91
C ALA A 14 8.92 3.28 -9.60
N PRO A 15 9.16 4.55 -9.97
CA PRO A 15 8.13 5.58 -9.88
C PRO A 15 6.84 5.16 -10.59
N GLY A 16 5.69 5.49 -10.00
CA GLY A 16 4.37 5.15 -10.54
C GLY A 16 3.93 3.71 -10.29
N TRP A 17 4.62 2.99 -9.40
CA TRP A 17 4.07 1.78 -8.81
C TRP A 17 3.31 2.12 -7.52
N ASN A 18 2.33 1.29 -7.19
CA ASN A 18 1.54 1.36 -5.98
C ASN A 18 1.33 -0.03 -5.36
N LEU A 19 1.17 -0.06 -4.05
CA LEU A 19 0.81 -1.23 -3.26
C LEU A 19 -0.60 -1.02 -2.74
N LEU A 20 -1.52 -1.86 -3.16
CA LEU A 20 -2.87 -1.92 -2.63
C LEU A 20 -2.94 -3.03 -1.58
N VAL A 21 -3.48 -2.70 -0.42
CA VAL A 21 -3.76 -3.63 0.66
C VAL A 21 -5.22 -3.50 1.02
N GLN A 22 -5.98 -4.55 0.78
CA GLN A 22 -7.37 -4.68 1.21
C GLN A 22 -7.47 -5.77 2.26
N GLY A 23 -8.14 -5.47 3.37
CA GLY A 23 -8.35 -6.43 4.42
C GLY A 23 -9.64 -6.20 5.17
N HIS A 24 -9.86 -7.12 6.10
CA HIS A 24 -11.08 -7.24 6.87
C HIS A 24 -10.75 -7.17 8.35
N ALA A 25 -11.26 -6.15 9.04
CA ALA A 25 -11.20 -6.11 10.49
C ALA A 25 -12.34 -6.96 11.05
N ASP A 26 -12.00 -8.10 11.64
CA ASP A 26 -12.93 -8.95 12.39
C ASP A 26 -13.28 -8.21 13.70
N SER A 27 -14.40 -7.49 13.73
CA SER A 27 -14.91 -6.84 14.94
C SER A 27 -15.58 -7.90 15.78
N GLY A 28 -14.88 -8.39 16.82
CA GLY A 28 -15.24 -9.58 17.60
C GLY A 28 -16.58 -9.57 18.35
N GLU A 29 -17.36 -8.50 18.28
CA GLU A 29 -18.77 -8.44 18.66
C GLU A 29 -19.33 -7.21 17.93
N ASP A 30 -20.50 -7.31 17.30
CA ASP A 30 -21.16 -6.26 16.51
C ASP A 30 -20.68 -6.07 15.06
N ARG A 31 -21.18 -6.95 14.18
CA ARG A 31 -21.77 -6.78 12.82
C ARG A 31 -21.26 -5.70 11.83
N PHE A 32 -20.15 -5.03 12.07
CA PHE A 32 -19.51 -4.13 11.11
C PHE A 32 -18.22 -4.76 10.60
N GLU A 33 -18.38 -5.55 9.54
CA GLU A 33 -17.34 -5.99 8.64
C GLU A 33 -16.63 -4.76 8.03
N THR A 34 -15.70 -4.16 8.79
CA THR A 34 -15.00 -2.94 8.34
C THR A 34 -13.90 -3.36 7.40
N ASN A 35 -14.20 -3.26 6.11
CA ASN A 35 -13.21 -3.41 5.05
C ASN A 35 -12.29 -2.19 5.08
N PHE A 36 -10.99 -2.43 5.26
CA PHE A 36 -9.98 -1.39 5.13
C PHE A 36 -9.28 -1.52 3.78
N LEU A 37 -9.03 -0.38 3.15
CA LEU A 37 -8.26 -0.26 1.92
C LEU A 37 -7.14 0.74 2.15
N ILE A 38 -5.89 0.30 1.95
CA ILE A 38 -4.72 1.15 2.02
C ILE A 38 -4.01 1.09 0.68
N GLU A 39 -3.78 2.26 0.07
CA GLU A 39 -2.95 2.40 -1.11
C GLU A 39 -1.66 3.13 -0.72
N VAL A 40 -0.52 2.48 -0.94
CA VAL A 40 0.78 3.12 -0.78
C VAL A 40 1.32 3.39 -2.17
N SER A 41 1.62 4.64 -2.50
CA SER A 41 2.32 5.02 -3.72
C SER A 41 3.67 5.63 -3.40
N TRP A 42 4.55 5.69 -4.40
CA TRP A 42 5.86 6.30 -4.24
C TRP A 42 6.28 7.03 -5.50
N ASP A 43 6.78 8.23 -5.25
CA ASP A 43 7.41 9.09 -6.25
C ASP A 43 8.93 9.11 -6.06
N ALA A 44 9.59 9.98 -6.82
CA ALA A 44 11.04 10.12 -6.76
C ALA A 44 11.54 10.60 -5.39
N GLU A 45 10.71 11.19 -4.55
CA GLU A 45 11.14 11.83 -3.31
C GLU A 45 10.34 11.40 -2.08
N HIS A 46 9.09 10.98 -2.22
CA HIS A 46 8.23 10.63 -1.09
C HIS A 46 7.55 9.27 -1.25
N PHE A 47 7.13 8.73 -0.11
CA PHE A 47 6.09 7.71 -0.05
C PHE A 47 4.79 8.38 0.38
N HIS A 48 3.70 7.99 -0.26
CA HIS A 48 2.36 8.49 0.04
C HIS A 48 1.48 7.32 0.45
N VAL A 49 0.80 7.47 1.59
CA VAL A 49 -0.14 6.49 2.11
C VAL A 49 -1.53 7.10 2.06
N TYR A 50 -2.42 6.40 1.38
CA TYR A 50 -3.82 6.75 1.20
C TYR A 50 -4.69 5.71 1.90
N ALA A 51 -5.71 6.20 2.60
CA ALA A 51 -6.88 5.43 2.99
C ALA A 51 -8.04 5.85 2.07
N PRO A 52 -9.23 5.23 2.15
CA PRO A 52 -10.36 5.63 1.31
C PRO A 52 -10.57 7.15 1.39
N GLU A 53 -10.57 7.78 0.22
CA GLU A 53 -10.87 9.21 0.00
C GLU A 53 -9.87 10.23 0.58
N HIS A 54 -8.85 9.82 1.34
CA HIS A 54 -7.91 10.75 1.97
C HIS A 54 -6.46 10.25 2.04
N LYS A 55 -5.52 11.18 1.80
CA LYS A 55 -4.10 10.98 2.07
C LYS A 55 -3.85 11.03 3.58
N VAL A 56 -3.40 9.92 4.15
CA VAL A 56 -3.17 9.77 5.60
C VAL A 56 -1.78 10.24 5.98
N LEU A 57 -0.77 9.83 5.21
CA LEU A 57 0.62 10.09 5.55
C LEU A 57 1.46 10.34 4.30
N GLN A 58 2.46 11.20 4.46
CA GLN A 58 3.58 11.29 3.53
C GLN A 58 4.88 11.35 4.30
N PHE A 59 5.92 10.71 3.78
CA PHE A 59 7.24 10.79 4.36
C PHE A 59 8.32 10.83 3.28
N PRO A 60 9.42 11.58 3.52
CA PRO A 60 10.51 11.69 2.58
C PRO A 60 11.27 10.36 2.50
N ARG A 61 11.71 10.04 1.29
CA ARG A 61 12.46 8.83 0.99
C ARG A 61 13.94 9.06 1.19
N HIS A 62 14.44 8.54 2.31
CA HIS A 62 15.86 8.53 2.64
C HIS A 62 16.64 7.48 1.82
N GLN A 63 16.01 6.35 1.51
CA GLN A 63 16.67 5.26 0.79
C GLN A 63 16.60 5.50 -0.72
N ARG A 64 17.73 5.93 -1.32
CA ARG A 64 17.89 6.16 -2.76
C ARG A 64 18.99 5.25 -3.33
N PRO A 65 18.82 4.66 -4.53
CA PRO A 65 17.72 4.81 -5.50
C PRO A 65 16.47 3.95 -5.20
N LEU A 66 15.31 4.25 -5.82
CA LEU A 66 14.07 3.48 -5.64
C LEU A 66 14.26 1.99 -6.01
N GLY A 67 15.05 1.73 -7.06
CA GLY A 67 15.38 0.38 -7.51
C GLY A 67 16.15 -0.44 -6.48
N ALA A 68 16.69 0.17 -5.42
CA ALA A 68 17.30 -0.58 -4.32
C ALA A 68 16.25 -1.30 -3.45
N ILE A 69 14.99 -0.86 -3.49
CA ILE A 69 13.88 -1.48 -2.77
C ILE A 69 13.33 -2.60 -3.65
N THR A 70 13.68 -3.84 -3.35
CA THR A 70 13.27 -5.01 -4.16
C THR A 70 12.22 -5.88 -3.48
N ARG A 71 11.88 -5.58 -2.22
CA ARG A 71 11.01 -6.41 -1.40
C ARG A 71 10.03 -5.56 -0.62
N VAL A 72 8.76 -5.95 -0.70
CA VAL A 72 7.67 -5.36 0.08
C VAL A 72 7.08 -6.47 0.95
N ARG A 73 6.80 -6.16 2.21
CA ARG A 73 6.13 -7.06 3.15
C ARG A 73 4.94 -6.35 3.77
N VAL A 74 3.81 -7.04 3.82
CA VAL A 74 2.61 -6.59 4.53
C VAL A 74 2.40 -7.54 5.69
N LEU A 75 2.40 -6.96 6.89
CA LEU A 75 2.14 -7.65 8.15
C LEU A 75 0.80 -7.12 8.66
N SER A 76 -0.14 -8.02 8.93
CA SER A 76 -1.41 -7.65 9.54
C SER A 76 -1.86 -8.70 10.54
N ASP A 77 -2.38 -8.24 11.66
CA ASP A 77 -3.07 -9.06 12.65
C ASP A 77 -4.50 -9.42 12.20
N HIS A 78 -4.98 -8.75 11.15
CA HIS A 78 -6.28 -8.94 10.53
C HIS A 78 -6.18 -9.77 9.24
N CYS A 79 -7.31 -10.34 8.82
CA CYS A 79 -7.39 -11.09 7.57
C CYS A 79 -7.24 -10.13 6.38
N LEU A 80 -6.22 -10.32 5.53
CA LEU A 80 -6.14 -9.57 4.27
C LEU A 80 -6.95 -10.29 3.20
N ALA A 81 -7.80 -9.54 2.51
CA ALA A 81 -8.58 -10.03 1.38
C ALA A 81 -7.75 -9.98 0.09
N GLN A 82 -6.96 -8.92 -0.11
CA GLN A 82 -6.15 -8.73 -1.31
C GLN A 82 -4.90 -7.90 -0.99
N VAL A 83 -3.76 -8.30 -1.56
CA VAL A 83 -2.53 -7.50 -1.57
C VAL A 83 -2.01 -7.50 -3.00
N GLU A 84 -1.91 -6.32 -3.60
CA GLU A 84 -1.52 -6.15 -4.99
C GLU A 84 -0.38 -5.15 -5.09
N LEU A 85 0.71 -5.54 -5.73
CA LEU A 85 1.80 -4.66 -6.10
C LEU A 85 1.76 -4.48 -7.61
N ALA A 86 1.39 -3.29 -8.07
CA ALA A 86 1.18 -3.02 -9.48
C ALA A 86 1.85 -1.73 -9.93
N LYS A 87 2.16 -1.65 -11.21
CA LYS A 87 2.47 -0.38 -11.88
C LYS A 87 1.16 0.21 -12.38
N ARG A 88 0.39 0.85 -11.50
CA ARG A 88 -0.89 1.48 -11.82
C ARG A 88 -0.86 2.95 -11.39
N GLY A 89 -1.51 3.82 -12.17
CA GLY A 89 -1.80 5.19 -11.72
C GLY A 89 -2.60 5.15 -10.41
N LEU A 90 -2.48 6.20 -9.61
CA LEU A 90 -3.18 6.33 -8.33
C LEU A 90 -4.68 6.04 -8.52
N SER A 91 -5.22 5.11 -7.73
CA SER A 91 -6.64 4.74 -7.85
C SER A 91 -7.56 5.90 -7.44
N TRP A 92 -7.04 6.87 -6.68
CA TRP A 92 -7.78 7.97 -6.07
C TRP A 92 -7.28 9.38 -6.41
N GLY A 93 -6.47 9.55 -7.45
CA GLY A 93 -6.16 10.90 -7.94
C GLY A 93 -4.91 11.02 -8.81
N ASP A 94 -5.13 11.01 -10.13
CA ASP A 94 -4.49 12.01 -10.99
C ASP A 94 -5.57 13.06 -11.30
N ARG A 95 -5.75 14.03 -10.39
CA ARG A 95 -6.27 15.33 -10.82
C ARG A 95 -5.05 16.21 -10.98
N GLY A 96 -4.45 16.13 -12.15
CA GLY A 96 -3.60 17.20 -12.66
C GLY A 96 -4.32 18.53 -12.43
N TYR A 97 -3.59 19.46 -11.81
CA TYR A 97 -3.92 20.87 -11.84
C TYR A 97 -3.39 21.45 -13.15
#